data_AF-A0A957PVW0-F1
#
_entry.id   AF-A0A957PVW0-F1
#
_cell.length_a   1.000
_cell.length_b   1.000
_cell.length_c   1.000
_cell.angle_alpha   90.00
_cell.angle_beta   90.00
_cell.angle_gamma   90.00
#
_symmetry.space_group_name_H-M   'P 1'
#
loop_
_entity.id
_entity.type
_entity.pdbx_description
1 polymer ?
#
loop_
_entity_poly.entity_id
_entity_poly.type
_entity_poly.pdbx_seq_one_letter_code
_entity_poly.pdbx_strand_id
1 'polypeptide(L)'
;MDNSNELTQALQSTPFFHGLDDGVLAELAQHAVARSFAPGAVIFLEGDTAPGFYYVAEGWVKIVRMSPEGREQILYFWGPGDLFGGMGVFANHPTRATAI
;
A
#
# COMPACT_ATOMS: atom_id res chain seq x y z
N MET A 1 -2.51 7.35 -22.52
CA MET A 1 -1.73 8.24 -21.65
C MET A 1 -0.85 7.34 -20.81
N ASP A 2 0.44 7.64 -20.74
CA ASP A 2 1.43 6.77 -20.10
C ASP A 2 1.25 6.81 -18.58
N ASN A 3 0.59 5.79 -18.03
CA ASN A 3 0.22 5.67 -16.62
C ASN A 3 1.46 5.75 -15.70
N SER A 4 2.66 5.47 -16.24
CA SER A 4 3.92 5.60 -15.49
C SER A 4 4.23 7.05 -15.13
N ASN A 5 3.97 8.02 -16.01
CA ASN A 5 4.38 9.40 -15.78
C ASN A 5 3.50 10.11 -14.74
N GLU A 6 2.20 9.80 -14.74
CA GLU A 6 1.26 10.27 -13.70
C GLU A 6 1.61 9.67 -12.33
N LEU A 7 1.96 8.38 -12.29
CA LEU A 7 2.41 7.74 -11.06
C LEU A 7 3.73 8.34 -10.56
N THR A 8 4.71 8.61 -11.43
CA THR A 8 5.96 9.28 -11.02
C THR A 8 5.69 10.62 -10.33
N GLN A 9 4.81 11.46 -10.88
CA GLN A 9 4.42 12.73 -10.25
C GLN A 9 3.72 12.52 -8.90
N ALA A 10 2.85 11.51 -8.82
CA ALA A 10 2.17 11.16 -7.58
C ALA A 10 3.17 10.72 -6.48
N LEU A 11 4.14 9.88 -6.85
CA LEU A 11 5.21 9.44 -5.95
C LEU A 11 6.10 10.61 -5.51
N GLN A 12 6.47 11.52 -6.41
CA GLN A 12 7.23 12.74 -6.08
C GLN A 12 6.54 13.61 -5.03
N SER A 13 5.20 13.66 -5.05
CA SER A 13 4.39 14.45 -4.11
C SER A 13 4.19 13.78 -2.75
N THR A 14 4.61 12.53 -2.60
CA THR A 14 4.38 11.72 -1.40
C THR A 14 5.57 11.81 -0.45
N PRO A 15 5.40 12.28 0.81
CA PRO A 15 6.51 12.57 1.72
C PRO A 15 7.48 11.41 1.96
N PHE A 16 7.00 10.16 1.89
CA PHE A 16 7.84 8.97 2.08
C PHE A 16 8.95 8.86 1.03
N PHE A 17 8.71 9.34 -0.19
CA PHE A 17 9.68 9.26 -1.29
C PHE A 17 10.55 10.52 -1.43
N HIS A 18 10.36 11.53 -0.57
CA HIS A 18 11.21 12.70 -0.56
C HIS A 18 12.67 12.32 -0.33
N GLY A 19 13.55 12.77 -1.22
CA GLY A 19 14.99 12.46 -1.19
C GLY A 19 15.42 11.37 -2.17
N LEU A 20 14.49 10.71 -2.86
CA LEU A 20 14.80 9.91 -4.05
C LEU A 20 14.93 10.81 -5.27
N ASP A 21 15.85 10.46 -6.18
CA ASP A 21 15.98 11.15 -7.46
C ASP A 21 14.87 10.74 -8.45
N ASP A 22 14.62 11.60 -9.42
CA ASP A 22 13.56 11.41 -10.43
C ASP A 22 13.75 10.12 -11.25
N GLY A 23 14.98 9.67 -11.45
CA GLY A 23 15.28 8.43 -12.17
C GLY A 23 14.80 7.21 -11.40
N VAL A 24 15.07 7.16 -10.09
CA VAL A 24 14.58 6.12 -9.18
C VAL A 24 13.05 6.12 -9.10
N LEU A 25 12.42 7.30 -9.04
CA LEU A 25 10.96 7.40 -9.01
C LEU A 25 10.31 6.93 -10.32
N ALA A 26 10.95 7.21 -11.46
CA ALA A 26 10.53 6.69 -12.75
C ALA A 26 10.66 5.16 -12.82
N GLU A 27 11.76 4.60 -12.32
CA GLU A 27 11.97 3.15 -12.25
C GLU A 27 10.93 2.47 -11.37
N LEU A 28 10.64 3.03 -10.19
CA LEU A 28 9.57 2.54 -9.30
C LEU A 28 8.21 2.55 -10.00
N ALA A 29 7.87 3.64 -10.70
CA ALA A 29 6.61 3.76 -11.42
C ALA A 29 6.49 2.74 -12.57
N GLN A 30 7.59 2.45 -13.27
CA GLN A 30 7.62 1.46 -14.35
C GLN A 30 7.43 0.02 -13.85
N HIS A 31 7.91 -0.30 -12.64
CA HIS A 31 7.76 -1.62 -12.04
C HIS A 31 6.48 -1.78 -11.21
N ALA A 32 5.74 -0.69 -10.96
CA ALA A 32 4.48 -0.74 -10.25
C ALA A 32 3.39 -1.47 -11.06
N VAL A 33 2.60 -2.28 -10.38
CA VAL A 33 1.48 -3.02 -11.00
C VAL A 33 0.16 -2.46 -10.47
N ALA A 34 -0.64 -1.88 -11.36
CA ALA A 34 -1.97 -1.40 -11.02
C ALA A 34 -2.89 -2.58 -10.64
N ARG A 35 -3.58 -2.45 -9.50
CA ARG A 35 -4.57 -3.42 -9.02
C ARG A 35 -5.80 -2.68 -8.52
N SER A 36 -6.97 -3.22 -8.82
CA SER A 36 -8.26 -2.70 -8.36
C SER A 36 -8.97 -3.76 -7.54
N PHE A 37 -9.61 -3.32 -6.46
CA PHE A 37 -10.33 -4.18 -5.52
C PHE A 37 -11.76 -3.66 -5.40
N ALA A 38 -12.73 -4.57 -5.35
CA ALA A 38 -14.11 -4.19 -5.07
C ALA A 38 -14.26 -3.73 -3.60
N PRO A 39 -15.25 -2.89 -3.27
CA PRO A 39 -15.50 -2.50 -1.88
C PRO A 39 -15.64 -3.72 -0.96
N GLY A 40 -14.82 -3.77 0.10
CA GLY A 40 -14.81 -4.86 1.07
C GLY A 40 -13.97 -6.08 0.66
N ALA A 41 -13.26 -6.03 -0.47
CA ALA A 41 -12.37 -7.11 -0.88
C ALA A 41 -11.07 -7.10 -0.05
N VAL A 42 -10.64 -8.27 0.41
CA VAL A 42 -9.38 -8.42 1.15
C VAL A 42 -8.20 -8.28 0.18
N ILE A 43 -7.28 -7.37 0.49
CA ILE A 43 -6.04 -7.15 -0.25
C ILE A 43 -4.96 -8.14 0.25
N PHE A 44 -4.82 -8.27 1.57
CA PHE A 44 -4.02 -9.30 2.24
C PHE A 44 -4.54 -9.55 3.65
N LEU A 45 -4.27 -10.74 4.19
CA LEU A 45 -4.59 -11.12 5.57
C LEU A 45 -3.41 -10.89 6.51
N GLU A 46 -3.68 -10.76 7.80
CA GLU A 46 -2.65 -10.85 8.85
C GLU A 46 -1.96 -12.23 8.78
N GLY A 47 -0.63 -12.23 8.83
CA GLY A 47 0.19 -13.44 8.71
C GLY A 47 0.60 -13.78 7.28
N ASP A 48 0.06 -13.10 6.27
CA ASP A 48 0.49 -13.29 4.89
C ASP A 48 1.94 -12.80 4.70
N THR A 49 2.67 -13.48 3.82
CA THR A 49 3.95 -12.95 3.33
C THR A 49 3.63 -11.82 2.36
N ALA A 50 3.81 -10.57 2.79
CA ALA A 50 3.58 -9.43 1.91
C ALA A 50 4.56 -9.44 0.73
N PRO A 51 4.08 -9.46 -0.52
CA PRO A 51 4.95 -9.46 -1.69
C PRO A 51 5.59 -8.09 -1.98
N GLY A 52 5.17 -7.04 -1.27
CA GLY A 52 5.53 -5.67 -1.55
C GLY A 52 4.77 -4.67 -0.67
N PHE A 53 4.95 -3.38 -0.95
CA PHE A 53 4.11 -2.32 -0.43
C PHE A 53 3.10 -1.87 -1.48
N TYR A 54 2.06 -1.19 -1.02
CA TYR A 54 0.99 -0.66 -1.85
C TYR A 54 0.95 0.86 -1.73
N TYR A 55 0.64 1.53 -2.84
CA TYR A 55 0.31 2.93 -2.92
C TYR A 55 -1.17 3.06 -3.26
N VAL A 56 -1.92 3.83 -2.47
CA VAL A 56 -3.33 4.07 -2.76
C VAL A 56 -3.41 5.18 -3.82
N ALA A 57 -3.79 4.82 -5.05
CA ALA A 57 -4.04 5.79 -6.10
C ALA A 57 -5.45 6.41 -5.99
N GLU A 58 -6.44 5.58 -5.66
CA GLU A 58 -7.84 5.97 -5.53
C GLU A 58 -8.54 5.10 -4.48
N GLY A 59 -9.57 5.65 -3.84
CA GLY A 59 -10.40 4.94 -2.86
C GLY A 59 -9.80 4.94 -1.46
N TRP A 60 -10.22 3.96 -0.66
CA TRP A 60 -9.83 3.84 0.74
C TRP A 60 -9.56 2.39 1.11
N VAL A 61 -8.57 2.17 1.97
CA VAL A 61 -8.20 0.87 2.52
C VAL A 61 -8.28 0.96 4.04
N LYS A 62 -9.02 0.04 4.67
CA LYS A 62 -9.00 -0.13 6.12
C LYS A 62 -7.93 -1.15 6.50
N ILE A 63 -7.09 -0.78 7.46
CA ILE A 63 -6.15 -1.69 8.10
C ILE A 63 -6.75 -2.14 9.42
N VAL A 64 -6.97 -3.44 9.54
CA VAL A 64 -7.71 -4.02 10.66
C VAL A 64 -6.94 -5.16 11.32
N ARG A 65 -7.27 -5.40 12.58
CA ARG A 65 -6.89 -6.63 13.29
C ARG A 65 -8.11 -7.27 13.92
N MET A 66 -8.05 -8.58 14.07
CA MET A 66 -9.05 -9.33 14.82
C MET A 66 -8.59 -9.46 16.28
N SER A 67 -9.48 -9.14 17.22
CA SER A 67 -9.26 -9.48 18.62
C SER A 67 -9.39 -11.00 18.84
N PRO A 68 -8.84 -11.56 19.93
CA PRO A 68 -9.02 -12.97 20.28
C PRO A 68 -10.50 -13.39 20.39
N GLU A 69 -11.39 -12.44 20.71
CA GLU A 69 -12.84 -12.63 20.81
C GLU A 69 -13.57 -12.50 19.47
N GLY A 70 -12.82 -12.33 18.36
CA GLY A 70 -13.37 -12.25 17.01
C GLY A 70 -13.92 -10.87 16.63
N ARG A 71 -13.53 -9.80 17.33
CA ARG A 71 -13.95 -8.44 17.00
C ARG A 71 -12.96 -7.77 16.05
N GLU A 72 -13.47 -7.15 14.98
CA GLU A 72 -12.64 -6.33 14.10
C GLU A 72 -12.32 -4.99 14.78
N GLN A 73 -11.03 -4.66 14.87
CA GLN A 73 -10.54 -3.35 15.29
C GLN A 73 -9.87 -2.67 14.10
N ILE A 74 -10.38 -1.49 13.73
CA ILE A 74 -9.76 -0.63 12.74
C ILE A 74 -8.58 0.09 13.38
N LEU A 75 -7.39 -0.10 12.80
CA LEU A 75 -6.16 0.56 13.22
C LEU A 75 -5.93 1.85 12.44
N TYR A 76 -6.13 1.78 11.12
CA TYR A 76 -5.90 2.90 10.20
C TYR A 76 -6.89 2.88 9.05
N PHE A 77 -7.10 4.06 8.46
CA PHE A 77 -7.80 4.26 7.19
C PHE A 77 -6.86 5.01 6.25
N TRP A 78 -6.48 4.37 5.15
CA TRP A 78 -5.56 4.90 4.16
C TRP A 78 -6.29 5.33 2.91
N GLY A 79 -6.00 6.53 2.44
CA GLY A 79 -6.59 7.14 1.26
C GLY A 79 -5.53 7.48 0.22
N PRO A 80 -5.88 8.22 -0.85
CA PRO A 80 -4.97 8.52 -1.94
C PRO A 80 -3.67 9.19 -1.45
N GLY A 81 -2.53 8.67 -1.89
CA GLY A 81 -1.21 9.12 -1.45
C GLY A 81 -0.60 8.31 -0.31
N ASP A 82 -1.39 7.52 0.41
CA ASP A 82 -0.89 6.71 1.52
C ASP A 82 -0.20 5.43 1.03
N LEU A 83 0.79 5.00 1.83
CA LEU A 83 1.52 3.75 1.63
C LEU A 83 1.17 2.75 2.74
N PHE A 84 0.97 1.49 2.37
CA PHE A 84 0.71 0.41 3.33
C PHE A 84 1.35 -0.91 2.92
N GLY A 85 1.34 -1.89 3.83
CA GLY A 85 1.97 -3.20 3.61
C GLY A 85 3.51 -3.22 3.72
N GLY A 86 4.17 -2.05 3.68
CA GLY A 86 5.63 -1.94 3.68
C GLY A 86 6.34 -2.53 4.91
N MET A 87 5.67 -2.62 6.06
CA MET A 87 6.26 -3.26 7.25
C MET A 87 6.66 -4.71 7.00
N GLY A 88 5.92 -5.46 6.18
CA GLY A 88 6.28 -6.85 5.88
C GLY A 88 7.53 -6.95 4.99
N VAL A 89 7.68 -6.00 4.07
CA VAL A 89 8.82 -5.91 3.15
C VAL A 89 10.09 -5.49 3.87
N PHE A 90 10.04 -4.41 4.66
CA PHE A 90 11.23 -3.85 5.28
C PHE A 90 11.69 -4.60 6.53
N ALA A 91 10.78 -5.23 7.28
CA ALA A 91 11.11 -6.00 8.48
C ALA A 91 11.31 -7.50 8.22
N ASN A 92 11.16 -7.97 6.97
CA ASN A 92 11.19 -9.38 6.59
C ASN A 92 10.34 -10.26 7.51
N HIS A 93 9.13 -9.80 7.80
CA HIS A 93 8.17 -10.44 8.71
C HIS A 93 6.80 -10.53 8.02
N PRO A 94 5.95 -11.49 8.41
CA PRO A 94 4.56 -11.51 7.96
C PRO A 94 3.83 -10.20 8.25
N THR A 95 2.80 -9.90 7.45
CA THR A 95 1.90 -8.79 7.71
C THR A 95 1.33 -8.90 9.13
N ARG A 96 1.27 -7.76 9.81
CA ARG A 96 0.77 -7.68 11.19
C ARG A 96 -0.68 -7.21 11.25
N ALA A 97 -1.39 -7.18 10.12
CA ALA A 97 -2.76 -6.71 10.03
C ALA A 97 -3.36 -7.21 8.72
N THR A 98 -4.68 -7.14 8.60
CA THR A 98 -5.42 -7.39 7.37
C THR A 98 -5.73 -6.05 6.69
N ALA A 99 -5.62 -5.99 5.37
CA ALA A 99 -6.02 -4.85 4.55
C ALA A 99 -7.26 -5.18 3.72
N ILE A 100 -8.24 -4.29 3.73
CA ILE A 100 -9.56 -4.43 3.08
C ILE A 100 -9.94 -3.12 2.41
#